data_AF-L9L5Z6-F1
#
_entry.id   AF-L9L5Z6-F1
#
_cell.length_a   1.000
_cell.length_b   1.000
_cell.length_c   1.000
_cell.angle_alpha   90.00
_cell.angle_beta   90.00
_cell.angle_gamma   90.00
#
_symmetry.space_group_name_H-M   'P 1'
#
loop_
_entity.id
_entity.type
_entity.pdbx_description
1 polymer ?
#
loop_
_entity_poly.entity_id
_entity_poly.type
_entity_poly.pdbx_seq_one_letter_code
_entity_poly.pdbx_strand_id
1 'polypeptide(L)'
;MGEKEQPVFAMTGLRWGSFRDAGVEVSKYWYLGPLKTKAAHFFSTLKEWPQTHQASISYAGPTEKPPSEPEETLPRPSLYRRILRRLASYWAQPQDGEHLVTGNWDALASVAVSREASPQVWKEVELSTIELSITTRNSQLDLTSKEDFMNICIEPDTVSKGDFITIGSKKVRDPKLRADGTECLQASWCVLRLPEGTGGSFGIDSEEYEAMPVEVKLLPRKLQFFCDPRKREQLLQSTAQ
;
A
#
# COMPACT_ATOMS: atom_id res chain seq x y z
N MET A 1 -16.48 -24.68 0.38
CA MET A 1 -15.07 -24.45 0.82
C MET A 1 -14.51 -23.41 -0.14
N GLY A 2 -14.58 -22.13 0.25
CA GLY A 2 -14.08 -21.04 -0.59
C GLY A 2 -12.57 -21.07 -0.60
N GLU A 3 -11.99 -21.05 -1.79
CA GLU A 3 -10.56 -20.84 -2.00
C GLU A 3 -10.19 -19.52 -1.31
N LYS A 4 -9.28 -19.55 -0.33
CA LYS A 4 -8.81 -18.32 0.30
C LYS A 4 -8.08 -17.52 -0.77
N GLU A 5 -8.56 -16.32 -1.06
CA GLU A 5 -7.91 -15.43 -2.01
C GLU A 5 -6.45 -15.22 -1.63
N GLN A 6 -5.59 -15.19 -2.65
CA GLN A 6 -4.16 -15.01 -2.45
C GLN A 6 -3.88 -13.60 -1.92
N PRO A 7 -2.88 -13.43 -1.03
CA PRO A 7 -2.53 -12.12 -0.51
C PRO A 7 -2.00 -11.21 -1.62
N VAL A 8 -2.52 -10.00 -1.71
CA VAL A 8 -2.06 -8.96 -2.63
C VAL A 8 -1.04 -8.06 -1.90
N PHE A 9 0.09 -7.80 -2.55
CA PHE A 9 1.13 -6.92 -2.01
C PHE A 9 1.14 -5.60 -2.75
N ALA A 10 1.31 -4.51 -2.01
CA ALA A 10 1.34 -3.15 -2.56
C ALA A 10 2.56 -2.39 -2.03
N MET A 11 3.07 -1.48 -2.87
CA MET A 11 4.20 -0.60 -2.58
C MET A 11 3.76 0.76 -2.07
N THR A 12 2.71 1.32 -2.65
CA THR A 12 2.24 2.69 -2.33
C THR A 12 1.12 2.64 -1.31
N GLY A 13 0.06 1.89 -1.59
CA GLY A 13 -1.05 1.78 -0.67
C GLY A 13 -2.40 1.42 -1.29
N LEU A 14 -3.41 1.42 -0.42
CA LEU A 14 -4.81 1.16 -0.73
C LEU A 14 -5.61 2.47 -0.58
N ARG A 15 -6.52 2.72 -1.53
CA ARG A 15 -7.46 3.85 -1.49
C ARG A 15 -8.87 3.36 -1.72
N TRP A 16 -9.82 3.93 -1.01
CA TRP A 16 -11.24 3.59 -1.11
C TRP A 16 -12.09 4.84 -0.93
N GLY A 17 -12.98 5.11 -1.89
CA GLY A 17 -13.97 6.18 -1.79
C GLY A 17 -14.02 7.14 -2.99
N SER A 18 -14.82 8.18 -2.84
CA SER A 18 -15.40 8.98 -3.93
C SER A 18 -14.36 9.74 -4.78
N PHE A 19 -13.27 10.21 -4.17
CA PHE A 19 -12.19 10.86 -4.92
C PHE A 19 -11.48 9.90 -5.87
N ARG A 20 -11.30 8.64 -5.46
CA ARG A 20 -10.69 7.60 -6.31
C ARG A 20 -11.63 7.25 -7.45
N ASP A 21 -12.92 7.06 -7.16
CA ASP A 21 -13.91 6.66 -8.16
C ASP A 21 -14.12 7.75 -9.22
N ALA A 22 -14.21 9.01 -8.81
CA ALA A 22 -14.22 10.15 -9.73
C ALA A 22 -12.92 10.23 -10.55
N GLY A 23 -11.77 9.87 -9.96
CA GLY A 23 -10.47 9.79 -10.61
C GLY A 23 -10.41 8.76 -11.74
N VAL A 24 -11.02 7.59 -11.57
CA VAL A 24 -11.10 6.54 -12.60
C VAL A 24 -11.94 7.02 -13.80
N GLU A 25 -13.05 7.72 -13.55
CA GLU A 25 -13.91 8.26 -14.60
C GLU A 25 -13.27 9.40 -15.42
N VAL A 26 -12.14 9.98 -14.99
CA VAL A 26 -11.45 11.07 -15.73
C VAL A 26 -11.13 10.68 -17.18
N SER A 27 -10.81 9.41 -17.40
CA SER A 27 -10.51 8.87 -18.74
C SER A 27 -11.72 8.90 -19.68
N LYS A 28 -12.95 8.71 -19.14
CA LYS A 28 -14.22 8.73 -19.89
C LYS A 28 -14.48 10.08 -20.54
N TYR A 29 -14.04 11.17 -19.91
CA TYR A 29 -14.26 12.54 -20.38
C TYR A 29 -13.11 13.09 -21.24
N TRP A 30 -12.40 12.22 -21.97
CA TRP A 30 -11.24 12.59 -22.78
C TRP A 30 -11.51 13.76 -23.76
N TYR A 31 -12.75 13.87 -24.27
CA TYR A 31 -13.19 14.90 -25.22
C TYR A 31 -13.20 16.34 -24.64
N LEU A 32 -13.17 16.49 -23.31
CA LEU A 32 -13.12 17.80 -22.63
C LEU A 32 -11.69 18.35 -22.47
N GLY A 33 -10.67 17.60 -22.92
CA GLY A 33 -9.27 18.04 -22.89
C GLY A 33 -8.80 18.43 -21.49
N PRO A 34 -8.35 19.69 -21.25
CA PRO A 34 -7.81 20.12 -19.95
C PRO A 34 -8.85 20.18 -18.82
N LEU A 35 -10.15 20.24 -19.15
CA LEU A 35 -11.23 20.33 -18.16
C LEU A 35 -11.71 18.96 -17.67
N LYS A 36 -11.28 17.86 -18.30
CA LYS A 36 -11.78 16.51 -18.03
C LYS A 36 -11.70 16.11 -16.55
N THR A 37 -10.63 16.50 -15.85
CA THR A 37 -10.44 16.15 -14.43
C THR A 37 -11.48 16.83 -13.54
N LYS A 38 -11.74 18.13 -13.74
CA LYS A 38 -12.79 18.84 -12.99
C LYS A 38 -14.18 18.35 -13.36
N ALA A 39 -14.41 18.07 -14.64
CA ALA A 39 -15.68 17.57 -15.13
C ALA A 39 -16.04 16.22 -14.53
N ALA A 40 -15.09 15.28 -14.40
CA ALA A 40 -15.32 13.99 -13.78
C ALA A 40 -15.82 14.12 -12.33
N HIS A 41 -15.17 14.97 -11.53
CA HIS A 41 -15.58 15.21 -10.15
C HIS A 41 -16.92 15.93 -10.08
N PHE A 42 -17.16 16.92 -10.95
CA PHE A 42 -18.44 17.62 -11.03
C PHE A 42 -19.59 16.67 -11.39
N PHE A 43 -19.43 15.84 -12.42
CA PHE A 43 -20.43 14.85 -12.82
C PHE A 43 -20.67 13.79 -11.74
N SER A 44 -19.65 13.42 -10.95
CA SER A 44 -19.83 12.57 -9.77
C SER A 44 -20.80 13.22 -8.77
N THR A 45 -20.59 14.50 -8.44
CA THR A 45 -21.45 15.23 -7.49
C THR A 45 -22.89 15.45 -7.97
N LEU A 46 -23.14 15.33 -9.29
CA LEU A 46 -24.48 15.43 -9.86
C LEU A 46 -25.24 14.11 -9.80
N LYS A 47 -24.54 12.97 -9.85
CA LYS A 47 -25.17 11.65 -9.71
C LYS A 47 -25.67 11.45 -8.29
N GLU A 48 -24.79 11.68 -7.32
CA GLU A 48 -25.07 11.43 -5.91
C GLU A 48 -24.25 12.38 -5.03
N TRP A 49 -24.87 12.93 -3.99
CA TRP A 49 -24.20 13.76 -3.00
C TRP A 49 -25.00 13.84 -1.69
N PRO A 50 -24.37 13.70 -0.50
CA PRO A 50 -22.95 13.41 -0.27
C PRO A 50 -22.60 11.94 -0.54
N GLN A 51 -21.42 11.69 -1.15
CA GLN A 51 -20.92 10.34 -1.42
C GLN A 51 -20.05 9.88 -0.23
N THR A 52 -20.71 9.52 0.86
CA THR A 52 -20.08 9.12 2.11
C THR A 52 -20.12 7.61 2.27
N HIS A 53 -19.00 7.04 2.69
CA HIS A 53 -18.84 5.61 2.95
C HIS A 53 -18.63 5.38 4.44
N GLN A 54 -19.34 4.39 4.97
CA GLN A 54 -19.19 3.93 6.34
C GLN A 54 -18.33 2.67 6.38
N ALA A 55 -17.40 2.61 7.32
CA ALA A 55 -16.60 1.43 7.59
C ALA A 55 -16.13 1.43 9.05
N SER A 56 -15.70 0.26 9.54
CA SER A 56 -14.99 0.17 10.80
C SER A 56 -13.56 -0.29 10.57
N ILE A 57 -12.64 0.34 11.30
CA ILE A 57 -11.23 -0.02 11.27
C ILE A 57 -10.77 -0.43 12.65
N SER A 58 -10.10 -1.58 12.73
CA SER A 58 -9.36 -1.99 13.91
C SER A 58 -7.88 -1.88 13.57
N TYR A 59 -7.08 -1.18 14.38
CA TYR A 59 -5.65 -1.00 14.09
C TYR A 59 -4.77 -1.23 15.31
N ALA A 60 -3.56 -1.72 15.04
CA ALA A 60 -2.46 -1.81 15.99
C ALA A 60 -1.44 -0.71 15.69
N GLY A 61 -0.85 -0.15 16.76
CA GLY A 61 0.08 0.98 16.66
C GLY A 61 1.37 0.69 15.89
N PRO A 62 2.28 1.68 15.80
CA PRO A 62 3.60 1.52 15.21
C PRO A 62 4.39 0.36 15.83
N THR A 63 5.20 -0.32 15.01
CA THR A 63 6.08 -1.40 15.49
C THR A 63 7.51 -0.88 15.54
N GLU A 64 8.27 -1.27 16.57
CA GLU A 64 9.69 -0.95 16.66
C GLU A 64 10.46 -1.51 15.47
N LYS A 65 11.41 -0.71 14.98
CA LYS A 65 12.24 -1.05 13.84
C LYS A 65 13.04 -2.33 14.15
N PRO A 66 12.86 -3.43 13.39
CA PRO A 66 13.75 -4.57 13.53
C PRO A 66 15.19 -4.15 13.21
N PRO A 67 16.19 -4.69 13.95
CA PRO A 67 17.59 -4.40 13.69
C PRO A 67 17.89 -4.69 12.22
N SER A 68 18.56 -3.75 11.54
CA SER A 68 18.98 -3.97 10.16
C SER A 68 19.88 -5.19 10.13
N GLU A 69 19.48 -6.24 9.41
CA GLU A 69 20.43 -7.28 9.03
C GLU A 69 21.62 -6.59 8.36
N PRO A 70 22.87 -6.93 8.75
CA PRO A 70 24.03 -6.35 8.08
C PRO A 70 23.87 -6.59 6.59
N GLU A 71 24.12 -5.55 5.80
CA GLU A 71 24.13 -5.64 4.34
C GLU A 71 25.33 -6.52 3.94
N GLU A 72 25.19 -7.84 4.12
CA GLU A 72 26.13 -8.84 3.63
C GLU A 72 25.99 -8.80 2.10
N THR A 73 26.72 -7.86 1.50
CA THR A 73 27.00 -7.89 0.07
C THR A 73 27.80 -9.16 -0.17
N LEU A 74 27.10 -10.26 -0.43
CA LEU A 74 27.74 -11.51 -0.83
C LEU A 74 28.65 -11.16 -2.01
N PRO A 75 29.95 -11.44 -1.91
CA PRO A 75 30.92 -10.98 -2.90
C PRO A 75 30.47 -11.47 -4.27
N ARG A 76 30.36 -10.53 -5.20
CA ARG A 76 29.87 -10.82 -6.55
C ARG A 76 30.66 -12.01 -7.10
N PRO A 77 29.99 -13.13 -7.45
CA PRO A 77 30.71 -14.31 -7.92
C PRO A 77 31.55 -13.96 -9.15
N SER A 78 32.75 -14.55 -9.23
CA SER A 78 33.71 -14.28 -10.31
C SER A 78 33.10 -14.49 -11.69
N LEU A 79 33.62 -13.78 -12.72
CA LEU A 79 33.10 -13.82 -14.09
C LEU A 79 32.96 -15.25 -14.62
N TYR A 80 33.95 -16.10 -14.39
CA TYR A 80 33.94 -17.51 -14.77
C TYR A 80 32.77 -18.28 -14.14
N ARG A 81 32.48 -18.06 -12.85
CA ARG A 81 31.37 -18.71 -12.14
C ARG A 81 30.01 -18.29 -12.70
N ARG A 82 29.89 -17.05 -13.21
CA ARG A 82 28.68 -16.53 -13.85
C ARG A 82 28.50 -17.11 -15.26
N ILE A 83 29.59 -17.23 -16.01
CA ILE A 83 29.61 -17.88 -17.33
C ILE A 83 29.26 -19.35 -17.18
N LEU A 84 29.87 -20.07 -16.24
CA LEU A 84 29.55 -21.47 -15.94
C LEU A 84 28.08 -21.65 -15.55
N ARG A 85 27.51 -20.78 -14.71
CA ARG A 85 26.08 -20.86 -14.35
C ARG A 85 25.18 -20.65 -15.56
N ARG A 86 25.50 -19.70 -16.44
CA ARG A 86 24.74 -19.45 -17.69
C ARG A 86 24.83 -20.62 -18.66
N LEU A 87 26.02 -21.20 -18.81
CA LEU A 87 26.20 -22.41 -19.60
C LEU A 87 25.42 -23.58 -18.97
N ALA A 88 25.55 -23.79 -17.66
CA ALA A 88 24.81 -24.86 -16.96
C ALA A 88 23.29 -24.72 -17.09
N SER A 89 22.75 -23.49 -17.14
CA SER A 89 21.32 -23.26 -17.38
C SER A 89 20.93 -23.39 -18.85
N TYR A 90 21.85 -23.20 -19.79
CA TYR A 90 21.64 -23.49 -21.21
C TYR A 90 21.64 -25.01 -21.51
N TRP A 91 22.43 -25.77 -20.76
CA TRP A 91 22.54 -27.23 -20.88
C TRP A 91 21.63 -28.01 -19.91
N ALA A 92 20.96 -27.33 -18.98
CA ALA A 92 19.92 -27.93 -18.17
C ALA A 92 18.70 -28.19 -19.07
N GLN A 93 18.44 -29.46 -19.38
CA GLN A 93 17.15 -29.83 -19.94
C GLN A 93 16.02 -29.42 -18.98
N PRO A 94 14.85 -29.01 -19.49
CA PRO A 94 13.69 -28.78 -18.65
C PRO A 94 13.36 -30.12 -17.99
N GLN A 95 13.58 -30.23 -16.68
CA GLN A 95 13.03 -31.33 -15.93
C GLN A 95 11.55 -31.03 -15.75
N ASP A 96 10.71 -31.90 -16.32
CA ASP A 96 9.30 -31.96 -16.01
C ASP A 96 9.14 -31.97 -14.49
N GLY A 97 8.30 -31.06 -14.01
CA GLY A 97 8.23 -30.61 -12.63
C GLY A 97 7.64 -31.62 -11.65
N GLU A 98 8.27 -32.78 -11.50
CA GLU A 98 7.94 -33.72 -10.45
C GLU A 98 9.20 -34.20 -9.74
N HIS A 99 9.17 -34.03 -8.42
CA HIS A 99 9.94 -34.81 -7.45
C HIS A 99 11.38 -34.36 -7.10
N LEU A 100 11.51 -33.23 -6.40
CA LEU A 100 12.47 -33.08 -5.29
C LEU A 100 11.88 -32.20 -4.17
N VAL A 101 10.80 -32.68 -3.54
CA VAL A 101 10.37 -32.23 -2.20
C VAL A 101 10.75 -33.32 -1.21
N THR A 102 12.02 -33.34 -0.81
CA THR A 102 12.43 -33.99 0.46
C THR A 102 13.43 -33.08 1.16
N GLY A 103 12.94 -31.89 1.49
CA GLY A 103 13.56 -30.99 2.45
C GLY A 103 12.42 -30.49 3.33
N ASN A 104 12.50 -30.78 4.63
CA ASN A 104 11.45 -30.54 5.62
C ASN A 104 11.18 -29.02 5.80
N TRP A 105 10.29 -28.46 4.98
CA TRP A 105 9.86 -27.05 5.07
C TRP A 105 9.07 -26.76 6.34
N ASP A 106 8.47 -27.78 6.95
CA ASP A 106 7.66 -27.65 8.17
C ASP A 106 8.52 -27.33 9.40
N ALA A 107 9.82 -27.68 9.41
CA ALA A 107 10.74 -27.40 10.52
C ALA A 107 11.34 -25.99 10.50
N LEU A 108 11.41 -25.30 9.35
CA LEU A 108 11.85 -23.89 9.29
C LEU A 108 10.67 -22.92 9.37
N ALA A 109 9.49 -23.32 8.89
CA ALA A 109 8.26 -22.55 9.07
C ALA A 109 7.82 -22.47 10.54
N SER A 110 8.05 -23.53 11.33
CA SER A 110 7.74 -23.56 12.77
C SER A 110 8.68 -22.72 13.65
N VAL A 111 9.90 -22.42 13.19
CA VAL A 111 10.84 -21.53 13.90
C VAL A 111 10.59 -20.04 13.62
N ALA A 112 9.98 -19.71 12.48
CA ALA A 112 9.66 -18.31 12.13
C ALA A 112 8.31 -17.82 12.71
N VAL A 113 7.46 -18.71 13.22
CA VAL A 113 6.10 -18.38 13.68
C VAL A 113 6.03 -18.05 15.18
N SER A 114 7.06 -18.33 15.97
CA SER A 114 7.10 -17.96 17.40
C SER A 114 8.06 -16.82 17.67
N ARG A 115 7.78 -15.64 17.11
CA ARG A 115 8.24 -14.39 17.74
C ARG A 115 7.06 -13.80 18.47
N GLU A 116 7.05 -14.08 19.77
CA GLU A 116 6.09 -13.62 20.77
C GLU A 116 5.78 -12.14 20.56
N ALA A 117 4.63 -11.89 19.93
CA ALA A 117 4.10 -10.55 19.77
C ALA A 117 3.72 -10.07 21.17
N SER A 118 4.28 -8.93 21.58
CA SER A 118 3.73 -8.18 22.71
C SER A 118 2.20 -8.06 22.53
N PRO A 119 1.40 -8.07 23.61
CA PRO A 119 -0.05 -7.97 23.50
C PRO A 119 -0.41 -6.70 22.71
N GLN A 120 -0.76 -6.88 21.44
CA GLN A 120 -1.06 -5.79 20.53
C GLN A 120 -2.40 -5.20 20.97
N VAL A 121 -2.35 -3.98 21.50
CA VAL A 121 -3.55 -3.24 21.88
C VAL A 121 -4.23 -2.75 20.60
N TRP A 122 -5.29 -3.45 20.22
CA TRP A 122 -6.14 -3.05 19.10
C TRP A 122 -7.04 -1.90 19.52
N LYS A 123 -7.05 -0.84 18.70
CA LYS A 123 -8.01 0.26 18.82
C LYS A 123 -9.00 0.17 17.67
N GLU A 124 -10.27 0.28 17.98
CA GLU A 124 -11.35 0.25 17.00
C GLU A 124 -11.92 1.66 16.82
N VAL A 125 -12.15 2.02 15.56
CA VAL A 125 -12.69 3.31 15.16
C VAL A 125 -13.75 3.07 14.09
N GLU A 126 -14.96 3.57 14.32
CA GLU A 126 -16.01 3.65 13.31
C GLU A 126 -15.85 4.95 12.52
N LEU A 127 -15.97 4.86 11.20
CA LEU A 127 -15.60 5.92 10.28
C LEU A 127 -16.75 6.19 9.32
N SER A 128 -17.05 7.47 9.12
CA SER A 128 -17.91 8.01 8.07
C SER A 128 -17.05 8.97 7.25
N THR A 129 -16.71 8.60 6.01
CA THR A 129 -15.68 9.31 5.23
C THR A 129 -16.04 9.42 3.77
N ILE A 130 -15.52 10.45 3.10
CA ILE A 130 -15.57 10.53 1.64
C ILE A 130 -14.51 9.63 0.99
N GLU A 131 -13.33 9.53 1.62
CA GLU A 131 -12.26 8.65 1.16
C GLU A 131 -11.39 8.19 2.34
N LEU A 132 -11.01 6.92 2.31
CA LEU A 132 -10.01 6.31 3.16
C LEU A 132 -8.75 6.01 2.33
N SER A 133 -7.58 6.31 2.90
CA SER A 133 -6.30 5.94 2.29
C SER A 133 -5.36 5.30 3.31
N ILE A 134 -4.82 4.14 2.97
CA ILE A 134 -3.79 3.45 3.74
C ILE A 134 -2.52 3.47 2.90
N THR A 135 -1.50 4.20 3.34
CA THR A 135 -0.31 4.51 2.53
C THR A 135 0.98 4.26 3.27
N THR A 136 1.99 3.79 2.54
CA THR A 136 3.34 3.60 3.08
C THR A 136 4.11 4.92 3.11
N ARG A 137 5.18 4.96 3.91
CA ARG A 137 6.13 6.10 3.94
C ARG A 137 7.22 6.01 2.87
N ASN A 138 7.07 5.12 1.87
CA ASN A 138 8.10 4.91 0.84
C ASN A 138 8.41 6.18 0.04
N SER A 139 7.50 7.15 0.03
CA SER A 139 7.67 8.41 -0.67
C SER A 139 8.37 9.52 0.14
N GLN A 140 8.49 9.34 1.46
CA GLN A 140 9.16 10.22 2.41
C GLN A 140 9.85 9.33 3.46
N LEU A 141 10.97 8.74 3.06
CA LEU A 141 11.69 7.80 3.91
C LEU A 141 12.37 8.54 5.07
N ASP A 142 11.99 8.19 6.29
CA ASP A 142 12.69 8.59 7.50
C ASP A 142 13.61 7.44 7.94
N LEU A 143 14.90 7.58 7.64
CA LEU A 143 15.90 6.55 7.95
C LEU A 143 16.25 6.54 9.45
N THR A 144 16.04 7.65 10.16
CA THR A 144 16.31 7.82 11.59
C THR A 144 15.19 7.36 12.49
N SER A 145 13.98 7.21 11.97
CA SER A 145 12.82 6.72 12.71
C SER A 145 13.14 5.43 13.43
N LYS A 146 12.78 5.36 14.71
CA LYS A 146 12.88 4.14 15.54
C LYS A 146 11.73 3.17 15.28
N GLU A 147 10.69 3.61 14.59
CA GLU A 147 9.45 2.86 14.39
C GLU A 147 9.12 2.76 12.90
N ASP A 148 8.60 1.59 12.52
CA ASP A 148 8.05 1.30 11.20
C ASP A 148 6.52 1.32 11.28
N PHE A 149 5.89 2.26 10.56
CA PHE A 149 4.45 2.39 10.44
C PHE A 149 4.01 2.85 9.04
N MET A 150 2.76 2.54 8.72
CA MET A 150 1.97 3.07 7.60
C MET A 150 0.99 4.13 8.13
N ASN A 151 0.59 5.03 7.23
CA ASN A 151 -0.35 6.10 7.53
C ASN A 151 -1.75 5.72 7.04
N ILE A 152 -2.71 5.72 7.95
CA ILE A 152 -4.12 5.55 7.67
C ILE A 152 -4.74 6.93 7.75
N CYS A 153 -5.28 7.43 6.65
CA CYS A 153 -5.81 8.78 6.59
C CYS A 153 -7.24 8.78 6.10
N ILE A 154 -8.07 9.43 6.90
CA ILE A 154 -9.52 9.39 6.96
C ILE A 154 -9.97 10.79 6.58
N GLU A 155 -10.49 10.94 5.36
CA GLU A 155 -10.97 12.23 4.87
C GLU A 155 -12.38 12.50 5.46
N PRO A 156 -12.69 13.74 5.87
CA PRO A 156 -13.95 14.04 6.52
C PRO A 156 -15.14 13.91 5.55
N ASP A 157 -16.34 13.72 6.10
CA ASP A 157 -17.60 13.68 5.34
C ASP A 157 -18.27 15.05 5.17
N THR A 158 -17.70 16.10 5.77
CA THR A 158 -18.21 17.48 5.76
C THR A 158 -17.71 18.34 4.59
N VAL A 159 -16.93 17.77 3.67
CA VAL A 159 -16.33 18.50 2.53
C VAL A 159 -17.44 19.06 1.63
N SER A 160 -17.34 20.32 1.20
CA SER A 160 -18.32 20.92 0.29
C SER A 160 -18.17 20.39 -1.15
N LYS A 161 -19.22 20.52 -1.99
CA LYS A 161 -19.15 20.15 -3.42
C LYS A 161 -18.02 20.88 -4.16
N GLY A 162 -17.84 22.17 -3.88
CA GLY A 162 -16.81 22.99 -4.52
C GLY A 162 -15.41 22.56 -4.12
N ASP A 163 -15.22 22.25 -2.84
CA ASP A 163 -13.95 21.74 -2.31
C ASP A 163 -13.67 20.35 -2.84
N PHE A 164 -14.66 19.47 -2.91
CA PHE A 164 -14.53 18.15 -3.52
C PHE A 164 -14.01 18.23 -4.97
N ILE A 165 -14.57 19.10 -5.79
CA ILE A 165 -14.11 19.27 -7.19
C ILE A 165 -12.69 19.84 -7.23
N THR A 166 -12.41 20.84 -6.39
CA THR A 166 -11.12 21.54 -6.39
C THR A 166 -10.00 20.63 -5.88
N ILE A 167 -10.20 20.02 -4.71
CA ILE A 167 -9.28 19.09 -4.05
C ILE A 167 -9.12 17.85 -4.93
N GLY A 168 -10.21 17.23 -5.37
CA GLY A 168 -10.17 16.03 -6.20
C GLY A 168 -9.39 16.24 -7.51
N SER A 169 -9.57 17.39 -8.17
CA SER A 169 -8.80 17.72 -9.37
C SER A 169 -7.29 17.83 -9.14
N LYS A 170 -6.88 18.27 -7.95
CA LYS A 170 -5.47 18.30 -7.53
C LYS A 170 -5.00 16.91 -7.11
N LYS A 171 -5.85 16.15 -6.41
CA LYS A 171 -5.57 14.81 -5.85
C LYS A 171 -5.32 13.75 -6.94
N VAL A 172 -5.88 13.92 -8.14
CA VAL A 172 -5.53 13.11 -9.31
C VAL A 172 -4.06 13.29 -9.73
N ARG A 173 -3.49 14.49 -9.54
CA ARG A 173 -2.08 14.78 -9.86
C ARG A 173 -1.16 14.46 -8.70
N ASP A 174 -1.59 14.78 -7.48
CA ASP A 174 -0.88 14.51 -6.25
C ASP A 174 -1.79 13.76 -5.25
N PRO A 175 -1.74 12.41 -5.25
CA PRO A 175 -2.53 11.57 -4.35
C PRO A 175 -2.30 11.83 -2.86
N LYS A 176 -1.20 12.50 -2.49
CA LYS A 176 -0.87 12.78 -1.10
C LYS A 176 -1.60 13.99 -0.54
N LEU A 177 -2.21 14.80 -1.41
CA LEU A 177 -2.97 15.97 -0.99
C LEU A 177 -4.21 15.53 -0.19
N ARG A 178 -4.45 16.21 0.92
CA ARG A 178 -5.52 15.90 1.88
C ARG A 178 -6.50 17.06 1.98
N ALA A 179 -7.74 16.77 2.33
CA ALA A 179 -8.71 17.78 2.65
C ALA A 179 -8.48 18.33 4.07
N ASP A 180 -8.98 19.54 4.31
CA ASP A 180 -8.93 20.13 5.63
C ASP A 180 -9.80 19.30 6.60
N GLY A 181 -9.29 19.03 7.80
CA GLY A 181 -9.95 18.15 8.76
C GLY A 181 -9.70 16.66 8.57
N THR A 182 -8.77 16.27 7.69
CA THR A 182 -8.32 14.87 7.57
C THR A 182 -7.66 14.40 8.85
N GLU A 183 -8.11 13.27 9.38
CA GLU A 183 -7.47 12.58 10.49
C GLU A 183 -6.47 11.55 9.95
N CYS A 184 -5.25 11.54 10.48
CA CYS A 184 -4.24 10.55 10.13
C CYS A 184 -3.76 9.81 11.36
N LEU A 185 -3.87 8.48 11.30
CA LEU A 185 -3.43 7.54 12.31
C LEU A 185 -2.20 6.79 11.81
N GLN A 186 -1.33 6.42 12.73
CA GLN A 186 -0.14 5.62 12.47
C GLN A 186 -0.38 4.20 12.96
N ALA A 187 -0.16 3.23 12.08
CA ALA A 187 -0.40 1.83 12.37
C ALA A 187 0.65 0.95 11.69
N SER A 188 0.93 -0.22 12.24
CA SER A 188 1.72 -1.27 11.54
C SER A 188 0.82 -2.35 10.94
N TRP A 189 -0.40 -2.46 11.46
CA TRP A 189 -1.39 -3.47 11.07
C TRP A 189 -2.79 -2.89 11.28
N CYS A 190 -3.68 -3.08 10.31
CA CYS A 190 -5.10 -2.80 10.49
C CYS A 190 -5.99 -3.81 9.77
N VAL A 191 -7.22 -3.94 10.26
CA VAL A 191 -8.31 -4.69 9.64
C VAL A 191 -9.38 -3.69 9.26
N LEU A 192 -9.71 -3.63 7.97
CA LEU A 192 -10.78 -2.80 7.43
C LEU A 192 -12.01 -3.67 7.22
N ARG A 193 -13.11 -3.34 7.91
CA ARG A 193 -14.40 -4.00 7.75
C ARG A 193 -15.37 -3.07 7.04
N LEU A 194 -15.96 -3.60 5.97
CA LEU A 194 -17.01 -2.92 5.21
C LEU A 194 -18.37 -3.49 5.60
N PRO A 195 -19.45 -2.68 5.62
CA PRO A 195 -20.81 -3.17 5.76
C PRO A 195 -21.17 -4.19 4.67
N GLU A 196 -22.04 -5.15 4.98
CA GLU A 196 -22.52 -6.14 4.01
C GLU A 196 -23.25 -5.46 2.83
N GLY A 197 -22.89 -5.83 1.60
CA GLY A 197 -23.47 -5.24 0.39
C GLY A 197 -22.87 -3.88 0.00
N THR A 198 -21.75 -3.47 0.62
CA THR A 198 -20.98 -2.31 0.18
C THR A 198 -20.42 -2.57 -1.21
N GLY A 199 -21.07 -2.01 -2.23
CA GLY A 199 -20.54 -2.00 -3.60
C GLY A 199 -19.34 -1.04 -3.72
N GLY A 200 -18.58 -1.21 -4.79
CA GLY A 200 -17.45 -0.34 -5.12
C GLY A 200 -16.15 -1.13 -5.24
N SER A 201 -15.05 -0.41 -5.29
CA SER A 201 -13.75 -1.01 -5.55
C SER A 201 -12.64 -0.31 -4.80
N PHE A 202 -11.66 -1.09 -4.36
CA PHE A 202 -10.40 -0.57 -3.87
C PHE A 202 -9.48 -0.20 -5.03
N GLY A 203 -8.72 0.88 -4.84
CA GLY A 203 -7.56 1.21 -5.64
C GLY A 203 -6.29 0.77 -4.94
N ILE A 204 -5.66 -0.32 -5.38
CA ILE A 204 -4.37 -0.78 -4.85
C ILE A 204 -3.30 -0.47 -5.90
N ASP A 205 -2.36 0.44 -5.60
CA ASP A 205 -1.29 0.85 -6.53
C ASP A 205 -1.76 1.27 -7.94
N SER A 206 -2.99 1.80 -8.05
CA SER A 206 -3.69 2.21 -9.29
C SER A 206 -4.42 1.09 -10.05
N GLU A 207 -4.44 -0.12 -9.51
CA GLU A 207 -5.27 -1.23 -10.00
C GLU A 207 -6.59 -1.31 -9.22
N GLU A 208 -7.62 -1.84 -9.88
CA GLU A 208 -8.97 -1.95 -9.34
C GLU A 208 -9.22 -3.35 -8.78
N TYR A 209 -9.64 -3.42 -7.53
CA TYR A 209 -9.98 -4.65 -6.80
C TYR A 209 -11.37 -4.53 -6.20
N GLU A 210 -12.09 -5.63 -6.07
CA GLU A 210 -13.40 -5.63 -5.43
C GLU A 210 -13.30 -5.21 -3.96
N ALA A 211 -14.24 -4.37 -3.52
CA ALA A 211 -14.26 -3.91 -2.14
C ALA A 211 -14.81 -5.01 -1.23
N MET A 212 -13.95 -5.54 -0.36
CA MET A 212 -14.29 -6.56 0.63
C MET A 212 -13.58 -6.29 1.96
N PRO A 213 -13.98 -6.93 3.07
CA PRO A 213 -13.23 -6.83 4.31
C PRO A 213 -11.78 -7.35 4.12
N VAL A 214 -10.79 -6.55 4.51
CA VAL A 214 -9.37 -6.84 4.27
C VAL A 214 -8.52 -6.63 5.52
N GLU A 215 -7.46 -7.43 5.61
CA GLU A 215 -6.39 -7.27 6.58
C GLU A 215 -5.16 -6.67 5.89
N VAL A 216 -4.68 -5.55 6.42
CA VAL A 216 -3.54 -4.81 5.85
C VAL A 216 -2.40 -4.79 6.85
N LYS A 217 -1.25 -5.33 6.45
CA LYS A 217 -0.05 -5.43 7.29
C LYS A 217 1.16 -4.82 6.61
N LEU A 218 1.87 -3.97 7.34
CA LEU A 218 3.13 -3.39 6.86
C LEU A 218 4.25 -4.44 6.89
N LEU A 219 4.97 -4.57 5.77
CA LEU A 219 6.19 -5.38 5.67
C LEU A 219 7.41 -4.45 5.52
N PRO A 220 8.04 -4.03 6.63
CA PRO A 220 9.12 -3.06 6.58
C PRO A 220 10.34 -3.66 5.87
N ARG A 221 10.95 -2.87 4.96
CA ARG A 221 12.24 -3.17 4.30
C ARG A 221 12.29 -4.54 3.60
N LYS A 222 11.15 -5.05 3.13
CA LYS A 222 11.06 -6.36 2.48
C LYS A 222 11.72 -6.41 1.10
N LEU A 223 11.80 -5.27 0.42
CA LEU A 223 12.35 -5.15 -0.93
C LEU A 223 13.53 -4.18 -0.96
N GLN A 224 14.45 -4.43 -1.87
CA GLN A 224 15.61 -3.58 -2.14
C GLN A 224 15.46 -2.95 -3.52
N PHE A 225 15.45 -1.62 -3.56
CA PHE A 225 15.35 -0.86 -4.80
C PHE A 225 16.68 -0.18 -5.13
N PHE A 226 17.00 -0.10 -6.42
CA PHE A 226 18.07 0.78 -6.87
C PHE A 226 17.63 2.24 -6.70
N CYS A 227 18.50 3.05 -6.13
CA CYS A 227 18.28 4.48 -5.96
C CYS A 227 19.42 5.28 -6.59
N ASP A 228 19.10 6.49 -7.06
CA ASP A 228 20.11 7.46 -7.49
C ASP A 228 20.99 7.81 -6.26
N PRO A 229 22.33 7.66 -6.36
CA PRO A 229 23.25 8.00 -5.28
C PRO A 229 23.01 9.40 -4.69
N ARG A 230 22.68 10.38 -5.54
CA ARG A 230 22.41 11.75 -5.09
C ARG A 230 21.18 11.85 -4.19
N LYS A 231 20.12 11.10 -4.53
CA LYS A 231 18.90 11.03 -3.71
C LYS A 231 19.17 10.29 -2.40
N ARG A 232 19.99 9.24 -2.42
CA ARG A 232 20.41 8.51 -1.22
C ARG A 232 21.15 9.42 -0.24
N GLU A 233 22.10 10.20 -0.74
CA GLU A 233 22.84 11.17 0.08
C GLU A 233 21.93 12.23 0.69
N GLN A 234 20.99 12.79 -0.09
CA GLN A 234 20.00 13.74 0.42
C GLN A 234 19.16 13.16 1.55
N LEU A 235 18.68 11.92 1.42
CA LEU A 235 17.90 11.24 2.47
C LEU A 235 18.71 10.99 3.74
N LEU A 236 20.02 10.76 3.62
CA LEU A 236 20.92 10.58 4.76
C LEU A 236 21.31 11.92 5.42
N GLN A 237 21.35 13.01 4.65
CA GLN A 237 21.68 14.36 5.14
C GLN A 237 20.48 15.03 5.80
N SER A 238 19.26 14.86 5.25
CA SER A 238 18.03 15.40 5.86
C SER A 238 17.71 14.83 7.23
N THR A 239 18.36 13.71 7.58
CA THR A 239 18.24 13.04 8.88
C THR A 239 19.30 13.46 9.91
N ALA A 240 20.26 14.32 9.54
CA ALA A 240 21.33 14.78 10.43
C ALA A 240 21.10 16.20 10.99
N GLN A 241 19.97 16.84 10.67
CA GLN A 241 19.52 18.14 11.18
C GLN A 241 18.29 17.95 12.05
#